data_AF-A0A3Q8XWQ3-F1
#
_entry.id   AF-A0A3Q8XWQ3-F1
#
_cell.length_a   1.000
_cell.length_b   1.000
_cell.length_c   1.000
_cell.angle_alpha   90.00
_cell.angle_beta   90.00
_cell.angle_gamma   90.00
#
_symmetry.space_group_name_H-M   'P 1'
#
loop_
_entity.id
_entity.type
_entity.pdbx_description
1 polymer ?
#
loop_
_entity_poly.entity_id
_entity_poly.type
_entity_poly.pdbx_seq_one_letter_code
_entity_poly.pdbx_strand_id
1 'polypeptide(L)'
;MSVLPLRIYAPLNTLLAAIGLVAVATLTMPNMSGRSRLALTAVLAVIWGAYLLQMAETLLKRRAGDLRDRTPAIAIDVLAVLVPLAAFLLDGTPDRSLYCAVWLLKPLRDSTFFPVLGRVLANEARNLIGVTTLFGVVLFGVALAAYVIERDIQPEKFGSIPQAMWWAVVTLSTTGYGDAIPQSFDGRVLAGAVMMCGIGIFALWAGILASGFYQEIRREDFVRNWQLVAGVPLFQKLGPAALVEIVRALRPRNLPAGAVICRSGETGDRMFFVVEGRVSVVMPNPVELGPGAFFGEMALISGEPRMATVSAATAVSLLSLHAADFQMLCSSSPEIAEIIRKTALERRGAAPTA
;
A
#
# COMPACT_ATOMS: atom_id res chain seq x y z
N MET A 1 23.26 23.14 8.62
CA MET A 1 23.00 21.79 9.17
C MET A 1 21.95 21.14 8.29
N SER A 2 22.37 20.20 7.47
CA SER A 2 21.57 19.55 6.44
C SER A 2 20.42 18.77 7.07
N VAL A 3 19.20 19.09 6.63
CA VAL A 3 18.00 18.31 6.89
C VAL A 3 18.22 16.94 6.22
N LEU A 4 18.61 15.94 7.01
CA LEU A 4 18.58 14.54 6.56
C LEU A 4 17.17 14.24 6.03
N PRO A 5 17.04 13.67 4.83
CA PRO A 5 15.73 13.48 4.22
C PRO A 5 14.93 12.51 5.08
N LEU A 6 13.67 12.86 5.38
CA LEU A 6 12.66 12.05 6.08
C LEU A 6 12.55 10.58 5.59
N ARG A 7 13.12 10.26 4.41
CA ARG A 7 13.21 8.91 3.84
C ARG A 7 14.00 7.89 4.67
N ILE A 8 14.89 8.32 5.58
CA ILE A 8 15.72 7.39 6.39
C ILE A 8 15.04 7.00 7.72
N TYR A 9 14.05 7.78 8.20
CA TYR A 9 13.40 7.55 9.49
C TYR A 9 12.35 6.43 9.49
N ALA A 10 11.60 6.28 8.39
CA ALA A 10 10.58 5.22 8.27
C ALA A 10 11.16 3.78 8.42
N PRO A 11 12.28 3.41 7.76
CA PRO A 11 12.88 2.10 7.96
C PRO A 11 13.46 1.94 9.38
N LEU A 12 13.98 3.02 9.98
CA LEU A 12 14.54 2.98 11.33
C LEU A 12 13.46 2.73 12.41
N ASN A 13 12.32 3.43 12.35
CA ASN A 13 11.21 3.21 13.29
C ASN A 13 10.70 1.77 13.24
N THR A 14 10.55 1.24 12.03
CA THR A 14 10.11 -0.13 11.82
C THR A 14 11.13 -1.14 12.35
N LEU A 15 12.42 -0.89 12.12
CA LEU A 15 13.51 -1.74 12.62
C LEU A 15 13.58 -1.73 14.15
N LEU A 16 13.51 -0.56 14.79
CA LEU A 16 13.53 -0.44 16.25
C LEU A 16 12.31 -1.13 16.88
N ALA A 17 11.12 -1.01 16.27
CA ALA A 17 9.93 -1.71 16.73
C ALA A 17 10.11 -3.23 16.66
N ALA A 18 10.63 -3.75 15.54
CA ALA A 18 10.92 -5.17 15.38
C ALA A 18 11.91 -5.68 16.44
N ILE A 19 13.03 -4.99 16.65
CA ILE A 19 14.03 -5.36 17.67
C ILE A 19 13.40 -5.33 19.07
N GLY A 20 12.62 -4.29 19.38
CA GLY A 20 11.94 -4.15 20.67
C GLY A 20 10.96 -5.28 20.93
N LEU A 21 10.14 -5.65 19.95
CA LEU A 21 9.16 -6.74 20.10
C LEU A 21 9.83 -8.12 20.23
N VAL A 22 10.93 -8.34 19.52
CA VAL A 22 11.76 -9.55 19.72
C VAL A 22 12.34 -9.57 21.14
N ALA A 23 12.81 -8.44 21.66
CA ALA A 23 13.30 -8.36 23.04
C ALA A 23 12.19 -8.67 24.06
N VAL A 24 10.95 -8.19 23.83
CA VAL A 24 9.78 -8.53 24.66
C VAL A 24 9.51 -10.03 24.62
N ALA A 25 9.46 -10.65 23.44
CA ALA A 25 9.22 -12.08 23.29
C ALA A 25 10.32 -12.93 23.95
N THR A 26 11.58 -12.50 23.88
CA THR A 26 12.67 -13.21 24.56
C THR A 26 12.57 -13.09 26.08
N LEU A 27 12.12 -11.95 26.61
CA LEU A 27 11.95 -11.74 28.05
C LEU A 27 10.90 -12.67 28.68
N THR A 28 9.97 -13.23 27.90
CA THR A 28 8.98 -14.20 28.38
C THR A 28 9.53 -15.64 28.46
N MET A 29 10.75 -15.90 27.99
CA MET A 29 11.33 -17.24 28.02
C MET A 29 11.73 -17.66 29.45
N PRO A 30 11.42 -18.90 29.87
CA PRO A 30 11.86 -19.42 31.16
C PRO A 30 13.39 -19.58 31.20
N ASN A 31 13.96 -19.60 32.41
CA ASN A 31 15.39 -19.87 32.66
C ASN A 31 16.40 -18.88 32.04
N MET A 32 16.02 -17.62 31.85
CA MET A 32 16.95 -16.57 31.43
C MET A 32 17.93 -16.16 32.54
N SER A 33 19.21 -16.00 32.17
CA SER A 33 20.21 -15.41 33.08
C SER A 33 19.88 -13.95 33.40
N GLY A 34 20.20 -13.50 34.62
CA GLY A 34 19.98 -12.11 35.03
C GLY A 34 20.71 -11.08 34.16
N ARG A 35 21.91 -11.44 33.63
CA ARG A 35 22.68 -10.58 32.72
C ARG A 35 21.95 -10.37 31.39
N SER A 36 21.43 -11.45 30.79
CA SER A 36 20.66 -11.38 29.55
C SER A 36 19.36 -10.59 29.73
N ARG A 37 18.67 -10.77 30.85
CA ARG A 37 17.45 -10.01 31.17
C ARG A 37 17.71 -8.51 31.30
N LEU A 38 18.80 -8.13 31.99
CA LEU A 38 19.20 -6.74 32.12
C LEU A 38 19.56 -6.15 30.74
N ALA A 39 20.32 -6.88 29.92
CA ALA A 39 20.70 -6.44 28.59
C ALA A 39 19.49 -6.16 27.69
N LEU A 40 18.51 -7.07 27.63
CA LEU A 40 17.28 -6.85 26.85
C LEU A 40 16.44 -5.68 27.40
N THR A 41 16.37 -5.53 28.72
CA THR A 41 15.68 -4.39 29.34
C THR A 41 16.36 -3.07 28.97
N ALA A 42 17.70 -3.06 28.92
CA ALA A 42 18.46 -1.89 28.46
C ALA A 42 18.19 -1.58 26.98
N VAL A 43 18.07 -2.60 26.11
CA VAL A 43 17.67 -2.42 24.71
C VAL A 43 16.29 -1.76 24.62
N LEU A 44 15.30 -2.23 25.39
CA LEU A 44 13.98 -1.60 25.45
C LEU A 44 14.06 -0.14 25.91
N ALA A 45 14.86 0.17 26.92
CA ALA A 45 15.06 1.54 27.40
C ALA A 45 15.72 2.45 26.35
N VAL A 46 16.68 1.93 25.59
CA VAL A 46 17.32 2.66 24.47
C VAL A 46 16.30 2.96 23.36
N ILE A 47 15.48 1.97 22.98
CA ILE A 47 14.42 2.14 21.98
C ILE A 47 13.37 3.16 22.46
N TRP A 48 12.94 3.05 23.71
CA TRP A 48 12.04 4.02 24.32
C TRP A 48 12.62 5.44 24.31
N GLY A 49 13.90 5.59 24.66
CA GLY A 49 14.61 6.87 24.60
C GLY A 49 14.65 7.46 23.18
N ALA A 50 14.89 6.62 22.16
CA ALA A 50 14.82 7.04 20.76
C ALA A 50 13.42 7.53 20.37
N TYR A 51 12.36 6.83 20.78
CA TYR A 51 10.98 7.25 20.53
C TYR A 51 10.56 8.49 21.32
N LEU A 52 11.08 8.67 22.54
CA LEU A 52 10.89 9.88 23.32
C LEU A 52 11.49 11.10 22.60
N LEU A 53 12.72 10.98 22.09
CA LEU A 53 13.36 12.03 21.30
C LEU A 53 12.55 12.36 20.04
N GLN A 54 12.08 11.33 19.32
CA GLN A 54 11.23 11.51 18.13
C GLN A 54 9.90 12.20 18.47
N MET A 55 9.26 11.83 19.59
CA MET A 55 8.02 12.45 20.06
C MET A 55 8.26 13.93 20.39
N ALA A 56 9.34 14.24 21.11
CA ALA A 56 9.71 15.62 21.45
C ALA A 56 9.93 16.47 20.20
N GLU A 57 10.67 15.97 19.20
CA GLU A 57 10.88 16.66 17.93
C GLU A 57 9.55 16.91 17.19
N THR A 58 8.65 15.92 17.18
CA THR A 58 7.34 16.03 16.53
C THR A 58 6.45 17.09 17.21
N LEU A 59 6.47 17.16 18.54
CA LEU A 59 5.74 18.17 19.32
C LEU A 59 6.36 19.57 19.19
N LEU A 60 7.67 19.69 19.05
CA LEU A 60 8.32 20.98 18.79
C LEU A 60 7.92 21.55 17.42
N LYS A 61 7.90 20.70 16.38
CA LYS A 61 7.44 21.08 15.03
C LYS A 61 5.96 21.47 15.00
N ARG A 62 5.12 20.87 15.88
CA ARG A 62 3.72 21.27 16.08
C ARG A 62 3.63 22.75 16.46
N ARG A 63 4.47 23.21 17.38
CA ARG A 63 4.44 24.60 17.84
C ARG A 63 4.74 25.64 16.74
N ALA A 64 5.32 25.22 15.62
CA ALA A 64 5.67 26.07 14.47
C ALA A 64 4.53 26.25 13.43
N GLY A 65 3.32 25.74 13.67
CA GLY A 65 2.11 26.13 12.90
C GLY A 65 1.75 25.26 11.67
N ASP A 66 2.46 24.16 11.41
CA ASP A 66 2.30 23.33 10.20
C ASP A 66 1.31 22.14 10.39
N LEU A 67 0.04 22.41 10.71
CA LEU A 67 -0.83 21.41 11.37
C LEU A 67 -2.28 21.31 10.92
N ARG A 68 -2.52 20.53 9.86
CA ARG A 68 -3.84 19.89 9.75
C ARG A 68 -3.82 18.38 9.53
N ASP A 69 -2.66 17.77 9.30
CA ASP A 69 -2.60 16.38 8.80
C ASP A 69 -1.76 15.40 9.65
N ARG A 70 -1.29 15.80 10.84
CA ARG A 70 -0.37 14.96 11.67
C ARG A 70 -0.96 14.34 12.93
N THR A 71 -2.26 14.49 13.17
CA THR A 71 -2.95 13.94 14.35
C THR A 71 -2.72 12.43 14.57
N PRO A 72 -2.83 11.54 13.57
CA PRO A 72 -2.62 10.10 13.79
C PRO A 72 -1.17 9.74 14.14
N ALA A 73 -0.19 10.41 13.52
CA ALA A 73 1.22 10.17 13.83
C ALA A 73 1.58 10.58 15.26
N ILE A 74 1.02 11.70 15.74
CA ILE A 74 1.22 12.17 17.11
C ILE A 74 0.59 11.20 18.11
N ALA A 75 -0.61 10.69 17.85
CA ALA A 75 -1.26 9.73 18.73
C ALA A 75 -0.40 8.47 18.93
N ILE A 76 0.20 7.95 17.85
CA ILE A 76 1.11 6.80 17.93
C ILE A 76 2.36 7.12 18.74
N ASP A 77 2.99 8.28 18.52
CA ASP A 77 4.19 8.67 19.26
C ASP A 77 3.92 8.83 20.77
N VAL A 78 2.77 9.43 21.12
CA VAL A 78 2.34 9.59 22.50
C VAL A 78 2.10 8.24 23.17
N LEU A 79 1.34 7.35 22.53
CA LEU A 79 1.07 6.01 23.07
C LEU A 79 2.36 5.19 23.21
N ALA A 80 3.27 5.27 22.25
CA ALA A 80 4.54 4.54 22.25
C ALA A 80 5.47 4.90 23.41
N VAL A 81 5.33 6.10 23.96
CA VAL A 81 6.15 6.58 25.09
C VAL A 81 5.41 6.44 26.41
N LEU A 82 4.14 6.88 26.46
CA LEU A 82 3.38 6.93 27.71
C LEU A 82 2.95 5.55 28.21
N VAL A 83 2.61 4.61 27.32
CA VAL A 83 2.17 3.28 27.75
C VAL A 83 3.30 2.51 28.45
N PRO A 84 4.53 2.42 27.89
CA PRO A 84 5.65 1.81 28.60
C PRO A 84 6.08 2.59 29.85
N LEU A 85 5.98 3.93 29.85
CA LEU A 85 6.30 4.76 31.01
C LEU A 85 5.33 4.50 32.17
N ALA A 86 4.02 4.48 31.90
CA ALA A 86 3.00 4.17 32.89
C ALA A 86 3.19 2.76 33.44
N ALA A 87 3.48 1.77 32.58
CA ALA A 87 3.80 0.41 33.01
C ALA A 87 5.04 0.37 33.90
N PHE A 88 6.10 1.12 33.57
CA PHE A 88 7.31 1.18 34.40
C PHE A 88 7.05 1.74 35.81
N LEU A 89 6.10 2.69 35.95
CA LEU A 89 5.76 3.32 37.22
C LEU A 89 4.73 2.54 38.05
N LEU A 90 3.76 1.91 37.38
CA LEU A 90 2.61 1.26 38.03
C LEU A 90 2.79 -0.25 38.20
N ASP A 91 3.56 -0.89 37.33
CA ASP A 91 3.78 -2.34 37.33
C ASP A 91 5.23 -2.65 37.75
N GLY A 92 5.38 -3.12 39.00
CA GLY A 92 6.66 -3.56 39.56
C GLY A 92 7.08 -4.96 39.12
N THR A 93 6.23 -5.69 38.39
CA THR A 93 6.53 -7.05 37.94
C THR A 93 7.38 -7.05 36.66
N PRO A 94 8.02 -8.19 36.32
CA PRO A 94 8.69 -8.35 35.03
C PRO A 94 7.75 -8.18 33.81
N ASP A 95 6.44 -8.29 33.99
CA ASP A 95 5.44 -8.27 32.92
C ASP A 95 5.23 -6.87 32.33
N ARG A 96 5.77 -5.82 32.96
CA ARG A 96 5.78 -4.45 32.42
C ARG A 96 6.35 -4.34 31.01
N SER A 97 7.21 -5.27 30.58
CA SER A 97 7.76 -5.31 29.21
C SER A 97 6.68 -5.60 28.16
N LEU A 98 5.58 -6.29 28.51
CA LEU A 98 4.48 -6.60 27.60
C LEU A 98 3.79 -5.33 27.08
N TYR A 99 3.78 -4.26 27.86
CA TYR A 99 3.23 -2.96 27.45
C TYR A 99 4.03 -2.30 26.32
N CYS A 100 5.26 -2.76 26.06
CA CYS A 100 6.02 -2.34 24.87
C CYS A 100 5.44 -2.90 23.57
N ALA A 101 4.46 -3.82 23.63
CA ALA A 101 3.70 -4.29 22.46
C ALA A 101 2.99 -3.14 21.72
N VAL A 102 2.74 -2.01 22.39
CA VAL A 102 2.25 -0.77 21.75
C VAL A 102 3.12 -0.31 20.58
N TRP A 103 4.41 -0.68 20.55
CA TRP A 103 5.31 -0.36 19.45
C TRP A 103 4.96 -1.07 18.14
N LEU A 104 4.04 -2.06 18.14
CA LEU A 104 3.41 -2.58 16.92
C LEU A 104 2.73 -1.48 16.08
N LEU A 105 2.37 -0.34 16.70
CA LEU A 105 1.79 0.80 16.01
C LEU A 105 2.84 1.68 15.32
N LYS A 106 4.13 1.62 15.72
CA LYS A 106 5.18 2.50 15.17
C LYS A 106 5.40 2.35 13.66
N PRO A 107 5.39 1.14 13.06
CA PRO A 107 5.42 0.99 11.60
C PRO A 107 4.22 1.65 10.88
N LEU A 108 3.07 1.76 11.56
CA LEU A 108 1.85 2.35 10.98
C LEU A 108 1.96 3.87 10.86
N ARG A 109 2.77 4.51 11.71
CA ARG A 109 2.94 5.97 11.80
C ARG A 109 3.33 6.62 10.47
N ASP A 110 4.32 6.03 9.80
CA ASP A 110 4.91 6.57 8.56
C ASP A 110 4.47 5.75 7.33
N SER A 111 3.46 4.88 7.48
CA SER A 111 2.98 4.04 6.39
C SER A 111 2.04 4.81 5.47
N THR A 112 2.32 4.74 4.17
CA THR A 112 1.42 5.25 3.14
C THR A 112 0.24 4.31 2.89
N PHE A 113 0.34 3.03 3.29
CA PHE A 113 -0.67 2.01 3.00
C PHE A 113 -1.86 2.04 3.97
N PHE A 114 -1.63 2.24 5.27
CA PHE A 114 -2.71 2.17 6.26
C PHE A 114 -3.80 3.24 6.09
N PRO A 115 -3.49 4.50 5.70
CA PRO A 115 -4.52 5.47 5.35
C PRO A 115 -5.38 5.02 4.15
N VAL A 116 -4.78 4.37 3.15
CA VAL A 116 -5.49 3.80 1.99
C VAL A 116 -6.42 2.68 2.45
N LEU A 117 -5.90 1.73 3.23
CA LEU A 117 -6.68 0.65 3.83
C LEU A 117 -7.89 1.20 4.62
N GLY A 118 -7.68 2.23 5.45
CA GLY A 118 -8.75 2.87 6.22
C GLY A 118 -9.85 3.49 5.35
N ARG A 119 -9.47 4.16 4.24
CA ARG A 119 -10.44 4.70 3.27
C ARG A 119 -11.22 3.60 2.56
N VAL A 120 -10.56 2.53 2.13
CA VAL A 120 -11.21 1.37 1.52
C VAL A 120 -12.22 0.74 2.49
N LEU A 121 -11.83 0.51 3.75
CA LEU A 121 -12.73 -0.02 4.76
C LEU A 121 -13.92 0.89 5.01
N ALA A 122 -13.71 2.21 5.09
CA ALA A 122 -14.80 3.17 5.31
C ALA A 122 -15.79 3.20 4.14
N ASN A 123 -15.29 3.12 2.90
CA ASN A 123 -16.11 3.12 1.69
C ASN A 123 -16.89 1.80 1.53
N GLU A 124 -16.25 0.66 1.81
CA GLU A 124 -16.83 -0.67 1.66
C GLU A 124 -17.53 -1.18 2.93
N ALA A 125 -17.58 -0.39 4.01
CA ALA A 125 -18.10 -0.80 5.31
C ALA A 125 -19.50 -1.41 5.23
N ARG A 126 -20.40 -0.85 4.40
CA ARG A 126 -21.76 -1.36 4.23
C ARG A 126 -21.76 -2.79 3.66
N ASN A 127 -20.95 -3.05 2.65
CA ASN A 127 -20.82 -4.36 2.01
C ASN A 127 -20.18 -5.36 2.97
N LEU A 128 -19.11 -4.94 3.66
CA LEU A 128 -18.43 -5.75 4.67
C LEU A 128 -19.35 -6.13 5.84
N ILE A 129 -20.16 -5.19 6.35
CA ILE A 129 -21.15 -5.47 7.40
C ILE A 129 -22.19 -6.48 6.90
N GLY A 130 -22.65 -6.35 5.65
CA GLY A 130 -23.58 -7.29 5.03
C GLY A 130 -23.04 -8.72 4.98
N VAL A 131 -21.81 -8.88 4.47
CA VAL A 131 -21.16 -10.21 4.39
C VAL A 131 -20.79 -10.74 5.79
N THR A 132 -20.39 -9.88 6.73
CA THR A 132 -20.16 -10.27 8.14
C THR A 132 -21.45 -10.81 8.78
N THR A 133 -22.57 -10.14 8.54
CA THR A 133 -23.88 -10.55 9.07
C THR A 133 -24.30 -11.88 8.45
N LEU A 134 -24.15 -12.03 7.13
CA LEU A 134 -24.40 -13.29 6.44
C LEU A 134 -23.52 -14.42 7.00
N PHE A 135 -22.23 -14.17 7.23
CA PHE A 135 -21.33 -15.11 7.88
C PHE A 135 -21.84 -15.51 9.27
N GLY A 136 -22.26 -14.56 10.10
CA GLY A 136 -22.81 -14.83 11.43
C GLY A 136 -24.08 -15.69 11.39
N VAL A 137 -25.00 -15.40 10.46
CA VAL A 137 -26.24 -16.18 10.27
C VAL A 137 -25.92 -17.61 9.85
N VAL A 138 -25.05 -17.79 8.84
CA VAL A 138 -24.62 -19.11 8.37
C VAL A 138 -23.89 -19.87 9.47
N LEU A 139 -22.97 -19.21 10.17
CA LEU A 139 -22.20 -19.79 11.26
C LEU A 139 -23.11 -20.33 12.36
N PHE A 140 -24.06 -19.51 12.82
CA PHE A 140 -24.98 -19.92 13.88
C PHE A 140 -25.91 -21.05 13.42
N GLY A 141 -26.44 -20.96 12.19
CA GLY A 141 -27.29 -22.00 11.61
C GLY A 141 -26.58 -23.35 11.49
N VAL A 142 -25.33 -23.35 11.02
CA VAL A 142 -24.49 -24.55 10.91
C VAL A 142 -24.14 -25.12 12.28
N ALA A 143 -23.78 -24.27 13.24
CA ALA A 143 -23.48 -24.70 14.61
C ALA A 143 -24.70 -25.34 15.29
N LEU A 144 -25.88 -24.74 15.11
CA LEU A 144 -27.13 -25.30 15.63
C LEU A 144 -27.45 -26.66 14.98
N ALA A 145 -27.29 -26.78 13.67
CA ALA A 145 -27.51 -28.05 12.96
C ALA A 145 -26.55 -29.14 13.45
N ALA A 146 -25.25 -28.83 13.56
CA ALA A 146 -24.26 -29.78 14.06
C ALA A 146 -24.51 -30.21 15.51
N TYR A 147 -24.91 -29.27 16.37
CA TYR A 147 -25.34 -29.60 17.74
C TYR A 147 -26.53 -30.56 17.75
N VAL A 148 -27.57 -30.29 16.96
CA VAL A 148 -28.76 -31.17 16.91
C VAL A 148 -28.42 -32.58 16.41
N ILE A 149 -27.49 -32.70 15.46
CA ILE A 149 -27.13 -33.98 14.84
C ILE A 149 -26.17 -34.79 15.72
N GLU A 150 -25.14 -34.15 16.29
CA GLU A 150 -24.00 -34.87 16.91
C GLU A 150 -24.02 -34.87 18.45
N ARG A 151 -24.91 -34.11 19.13
CA ARG A 151 -24.90 -34.01 20.60
C ARG A 151 -25.02 -35.35 21.33
N ASP A 152 -25.77 -36.30 20.76
CA ASP A 152 -26.00 -37.61 21.38
C ASP A 152 -24.86 -38.61 21.06
N ILE A 153 -24.12 -38.37 19.97
CA ILE A 153 -23.00 -39.22 19.52
C ILE A 153 -21.69 -38.76 20.14
N GLN A 154 -21.49 -37.45 20.24
CA GLN A 154 -20.26 -36.80 20.69
C GLN A 154 -20.55 -35.65 21.66
N PRO A 155 -21.10 -35.91 22.86
CA PRO A 155 -21.42 -34.84 23.82
C PRO A 155 -20.19 -34.05 24.28
N GLU A 156 -19.00 -34.65 24.27
CA GLU A 156 -17.76 -33.96 24.65
C GLU A 156 -17.34 -32.89 23.61
N LYS A 157 -17.73 -33.05 22.35
CA LYS A 157 -17.32 -32.17 21.22
C LYS A 157 -18.45 -31.30 20.67
N PHE A 158 -19.68 -31.82 20.67
CA PHE A 158 -20.87 -31.15 20.16
C PHE A 158 -21.99 -31.07 21.22
N GLY A 159 -21.63 -31.14 22.52
CA GLY A 159 -22.60 -31.07 23.62
C GLY A 159 -23.13 -29.68 23.93
N SER A 160 -22.64 -28.64 23.26
CA SER A 160 -23.15 -27.27 23.39
C SER A 160 -23.00 -26.48 22.09
N ILE A 161 -23.84 -25.46 21.91
CA ILE A 161 -23.80 -24.58 20.73
C ILE A 161 -22.44 -23.89 20.57
N PRO A 162 -21.78 -23.33 21.62
CA PRO A 162 -20.47 -22.71 21.46
C PRO A 162 -19.37 -23.69 20.98
N GLN A 163 -19.41 -24.95 21.42
CA GLN A 163 -18.47 -25.97 20.93
C GLN A 163 -18.72 -26.29 19.44
N ALA A 164 -19.98 -26.40 19.03
CA ALA A 164 -20.34 -26.56 17.63
C ALA A 164 -19.99 -25.32 16.78
N MET A 165 -20.09 -24.10 17.35
CA MET A 165 -19.65 -22.86 16.71
C MET A 165 -18.15 -22.85 16.47
N TRP A 166 -17.33 -23.35 17.40
CA TRP A 166 -15.89 -23.50 17.18
C TRP A 166 -15.61 -24.38 15.96
N TRP A 167 -16.22 -25.56 15.89
CA TRP A 167 -16.12 -26.44 14.72
C TRP A 167 -16.61 -25.75 13.44
N ALA A 168 -17.74 -25.04 13.51
CA ALA A 168 -18.32 -24.34 12.36
C ALA A 168 -17.41 -23.23 11.84
N VAL A 169 -16.79 -22.42 12.72
CA VAL A 169 -15.78 -21.42 12.30
C VAL A 169 -14.63 -22.12 11.60
N VAL A 170 -14.03 -23.13 12.22
CA VAL A 170 -12.86 -23.86 11.69
C VAL A 170 -13.13 -24.50 10.33
N THR A 171 -14.34 -25.02 10.12
CA THR A 171 -14.75 -25.65 8.85
C THR A 171 -15.09 -24.62 7.80
N LEU A 172 -15.83 -23.57 8.16
CA LEU A 172 -16.26 -22.49 7.27
C LEU A 172 -15.08 -21.60 6.82
N SER A 173 -14.06 -21.45 7.66
CA SER A 173 -12.80 -20.76 7.36
C SER A 173 -11.75 -21.64 6.70
N THR A 174 -12.13 -22.81 6.17
CA THR A 174 -11.24 -23.72 5.43
C THR A 174 -9.98 -24.13 6.22
N THR A 175 -10.04 -24.09 7.57
CA THR A 175 -8.88 -24.30 8.44
C THR A 175 -8.68 -25.77 8.79
N GLY A 176 -9.74 -26.44 9.28
CA GLY A 176 -9.73 -27.88 9.52
C GLY A 176 -8.69 -28.39 10.53
N TYR A 177 -8.75 -27.95 11.80
CA TYR A 177 -7.84 -28.40 12.85
C TYR A 177 -7.88 -29.91 13.14
N GLY A 178 -9.01 -30.57 12.88
CA GLY A 178 -9.18 -32.01 13.12
C GLY A 178 -9.41 -32.40 14.57
N ASP A 179 -9.61 -31.43 15.47
CA ASP A 179 -9.96 -31.60 16.88
C ASP A 179 -11.41 -32.07 17.07
N ALA A 180 -12.35 -31.55 16.26
CA ALA A 180 -13.74 -31.97 16.20
C ALA A 180 -14.18 -32.29 14.76
N ILE A 181 -14.76 -33.47 14.54
CA ILE A 181 -15.21 -33.94 13.22
C ILE A 181 -16.52 -34.74 13.40
N PRO A 182 -17.59 -34.45 12.63
CA PRO A 182 -18.82 -35.23 12.66
C PRO A 182 -18.61 -36.70 12.32
N GLN A 183 -19.25 -37.60 13.08
CA GLN A 183 -19.14 -39.04 12.87
C GLN A 183 -20.35 -39.61 12.12
N SER A 184 -21.53 -38.99 12.26
CA SER A 184 -22.74 -39.43 11.56
C SER A 184 -22.67 -39.15 10.06
N PHE A 185 -23.50 -39.86 9.29
CA PHE A 185 -23.67 -39.60 7.87
C PHE A 185 -24.18 -38.17 7.62
N ASP A 186 -25.24 -37.77 8.33
CA ASP A 186 -25.86 -36.44 8.20
C ASP A 186 -24.90 -35.31 8.56
N GLY A 187 -24.11 -35.50 9.62
CA GLY A 187 -23.08 -34.54 10.04
C GLY A 187 -21.97 -34.38 9.00
N ARG A 188 -21.59 -35.45 8.29
CA ARG A 188 -20.61 -35.38 7.19
C ARG A 188 -21.17 -34.72 5.94
N VAL A 189 -22.44 -34.97 5.62
CA VAL A 189 -23.14 -34.27 4.53
C VAL A 189 -23.22 -32.77 4.83
N LEU A 190 -23.58 -32.40 6.06
CA LEU A 190 -23.56 -31.02 6.53
C LEU A 190 -22.16 -30.41 6.37
N ALA A 191 -21.11 -31.10 6.82
CA ALA A 191 -19.73 -30.62 6.69
C ALA A 191 -19.34 -30.32 5.23
N GLY A 192 -19.73 -31.17 4.28
CA GLY A 192 -19.50 -30.92 2.85
C GLY A 192 -20.19 -29.64 2.35
N ALA A 193 -21.43 -29.40 2.74
CA ALA A 193 -22.15 -28.18 2.40
C ALA A 193 -21.48 -26.93 3.02
N VAL A 194 -21.03 -27.04 4.28
CA VAL A 194 -20.35 -25.95 5.00
C VAL A 194 -19.05 -25.54 4.31
N MET A 195 -18.24 -26.51 3.86
CA MET A 195 -17.00 -26.22 3.12
C MET A 195 -17.29 -25.43 1.83
N MET A 196 -18.32 -25.81 1.08
CA MET A 196 -18.73 -25.10 -0.15
C MET A 196 -19.21 -23.68 0.16
N CYS A 197 -20.04 -23.50 1.20
CA CYS A 197 -20.51 -22.18 1.64
C CYS A 197 -19.36 -21.29 2.12
N GLY A 198 -18.39 -21.86 2.85
CA GLY A 198 -17.24 -21.13 3.39
C GLY A 198 -16.42 -20.46 2.31
N ILE A 199 -16.03 -21.24 1.28
CA ILE A 199 -15.30 -20.72 0.13
C ILE A 199 -16.06 -19.55 -0.53
N GLY A 200 -17.38 -19.68 -0.70
CA GLY A 200 -18.21 -18.62 -1.27
C GLY A 200 -18.21 -17.33 -0.43
N ILE A 201 -18.40 -17.43 0.88
CA ILE A 201 -18.45 -16.27 1.78
C ILE A 201 -17.09 -15.55 1.85
N PHE A 202 -15.99 -16.31 1.96
CA PHE A 202 -14.65 -15.71 1.96
C PHE A 202 -14.26 -15.12 0.60
N ALA A 203 -14.71 -15.71 -0.52
CA ALA A 203 -14.54 -15.12 -1.84
C ALA A 203 -15.23 -13.76 -1.96
N LEU A 204 -16.40 -13.59 -1.35
CA LEU A 204 -17.08 -12.28 -1.29
C LEU A 204 -16.28 -11.27 -0.47
N TRP A 205 -15.78 -11.66 0.71
CA TRP A 205 -14.90 -10.80 1.53
C TRP A 205 -13.66 -10.33 0.75
N ALA A 206 -12.94 -11.28 0.14
CA ALA A 206 -11.75 -11.00 -0.64
C ALA A 206 -12.07 -10.13 -1.87
N GLY A 207 -13.18 -10.41 -2.56
CA GLY A 207 -13.63 -9.66 -3.73
C GLY A 207 -14.02 -8.21 -3.41
N ILE A 208 -14.70 -7.97 -2.30
CA ILE A 208 -15.06 -6.61 -1.84
C ILE A 208 -13.79 -5.82 -1.54
N LEU A 209 -12.86 -6.40 -0.76
CA LEU A 209 -11.61 -5.71 -0.45
C LEU A 209 -10.77 -5.45 -1.71
N ALA A 210 -10.63 -6.45 -2.58
CA ALA A 210 -9.86 -6.32 -3.83
C ALA A 210 -10.44 -5.23 -4.75
N SER A 211 -11.76 -5.19 -4.91
CA SER A 211 -12.42 -4.17 -5.72
C SER A 211 -12.31 -2.78 -5.10
N GLY A 212 -12.47 -2.65 -3.78
CA GLY A 212 -12.29 -1.40 -3.05
C GLY A 212 -10.86 -0.86 -3.15
N PHE A 213 -9.85 -1.73 -2.97
CA PHE A 213 -8.44 -1.37 -3.17
C PHE A 213 -8.15 -0.97 -4.61
N TYR A 214 -8.67 -1.71 -5.58
CA TYR A 214 -8.49 -1.40 -7.00
C TYR A 214 -9.05 -0.01 -7.34
N GLN A 215 -10.23 0.34 -6.82
CA GLN A 215 -10.82 1.66 -7.02
C GLN A 215 -10.02 2.78 -6.35
N GLU A 216 -9.56 2.58 -5.11
CA GLU A 216 -8.83 3.62 -4.36
C GLU A 216 -7.44 3.88 -4.95
N ILE A 217 -6.68 2.84 -5.30
CA ILE A 217 -5.36 2.99 -5.96
C ILE A 217 -5.52 3.75 -7.29
N ARG A 218 -6.54 3.39 -8.08
CA ARG A 218 -6.80 4.05 -9.37
C ARG A 218 -7.27 5.50 -9.20
N ARG A 219 -7.92 5.84 -8.08
CA ARG A 219 -8.30 7.21 -7.75
C ARG A 219 -7.09 8.07 -7.38
N GLU A 220 -6.14 7.54 -6.60
CA GLU A 220 -4.90 8.24 -6.27
C GLU A 220 -4.08 8.57 -7.51
N ASP A 221 -3.98 7.61 -8.45
CA ASP A 221 -3.34 7.83 -9.75
C ASP A 221 -4.04 8.99 -10.49
N PHE A 222 -5.38 9.01 -10.54
CA PHE A 222 -6.11 10.09 -11.20
C PHE A 222 -5.86 11.47 -10.58
N VAL A 223 -5.96 11.62 -9.25
CA VAL A 223 -5.78 12.92 -8.58
C VAL A 223 -4.36 13.43 -8.74
N ARG A 224 -3.37 12.54 -8.58
CA ARG A 224 -1.97 12.89 -8.76
C ARG A 224 -1.68 13.26 -10.22
N ASN A 225 -2.19 12.47 -11.16
CA ASN A 225 -2.04 12.76 -12.60
C ASN A 225 -2.70 14.08 -12.97
N TRP A 226 -3.88 14.40 -12.44
CA TRP A 226 -4.58 15.66 -12.76
C TRP A 226 -3.73 16.90 -12.45
N GLN A 227 -3.11 16.93 -11.26
CA GLN A 227 -2.21 18.02 -10.86
C GLN A 227 -0.99 18.12 -11.79
N LEU A 228 -0.44 16.97 -12.18
CA LEU A 228 0.73 16.89 -13.06
C LEU A 228 0.40 17.25 -14.53
N VAL A 229 -0.81 16.90 -14.99
CA VAL A 229 -1.31 17.16 -16.34
C VAL A 229 -1.62 18.64 -16.55
N ALA A 230 -2.16 19.33 -15.54
CA ALA A 230 -2.40 20.77 -15.60
C ALA A 230 -1.12 21.59 -15.88
N GLY A 231 0.05 21.06 -15.48
CA GLY A 231 1.35 21.67 -15.70
C GLY A 231 1.92 21.50 -17.11
N VAL A 232 1.34 20.63 -17.94
CA VAL A 232 1.82 20.41 -19.33
C VAL A 232 0.99 21.30 -20.28
N PRO A 233 1.60 22.30 -20.94
CA PRO A 233 0.88 23.24 -21.81
C PRO A 233 0.09 22.56 -22.94
N LEU A 234 0.58 21.41 -23.42
CA LEU A 234 -0.08 20.60 -24.46
C LEU A 234 -1.52 20.20 -24.07
N PHE A 235 -1.75 19.89 -22.80
CA PHE A 235 -3.03 19.36 -22.32
C PHE A 235 -4.03 20.45 -21.91
N GLN A 236 -3.61 21.71 -21.81
CA GLN A 236 -4.51 22.83 -21.51
C GLN A 236 -5.50 23.12 -22.64
N LYS A 237 -5.21 22.64 -23.85
CA LYS A 237 -6.07 22.76 -25.03
C LYS A 237 -7.16 21.69 -25.13
N LEU A 238 -7.15 20.70 -24.23
CA LEU A 238 -8.13 19.62 -24.24
C LEU A 238 -9.48 20.07 -23.68
N GLY A 239 -10.56 19.62 -24.33
CA GLY A 239 -11.88 19.68 -23.73
C GLY A 239 -11.96 18.82 -22.44
N PRO A 240 -12.86 19.14 -21.49
CA PRO A 240 -12.94 18.46 -20.20
C PRO A 240 -13.11 16.93 -20.31
N ALA A 241 -13.90 16.45 -21.28
CA ALA A 241 -14.12 15.02 -21.48
C ALA A 241 -12.84 14.27 -21.93
N ALA A 242 -12.13 14.81 -22.93
CA ALA A 242 -10.89 14.23 -23.42
C ALA A 242 -9.78 14.27 -22.36
N LEU A 243 -9.75 15.33 -21.55
CA LEU A 243 -8.82 15.43 -20.42
C LEU A 243 -9.03 14.31 -19.40
N VAL A 244 -10.28 13.97 -19.07
CA VAL A 244 -10.59 12.86 -18.14
C VAL A 244 -10.12 11.52 -18.69
N GLU A 245 -10.28 11.26 -19.99
CA GLU A 245 -9.83 10.02 -20.62
C GLU A 245 -8.31 9.87 -20.58
N ILE A 246 -7.57 10.93 -20.93
CA ILE A 246 -6.10 10.90 -20.94
C ILE A 246 -5.53 10.79 -19.53
N VAL A 247 -6.09 11.52 -18.55
CA VAL A 247 -5.62 11.46 -17.14
C VAL A 247 -5.74 10.04 -16.59
N ARG A 248 -6.74 9.26 -17.03
CA ARG A 248 -6.92 7.85 -16.67
C ARG A 248 -5.90 6.92 -17.35
N ALA A 249 -5.40 7.28 -18.53
CA ALA A 249 -4.41 6.50 -19.28
C ALA A 249 -2.97 6.78 -18.84
N LEU A 250 -2.71 8.00 -18.34
CA LEU A 250 -1.38 8.39 -17.89
C LEU A 250 -0.95 7.61 -16.65
N ARG A 251 0.33 7.24 -16.59
CA ARG A 251 0.93 6.58 -15.43
C ARG A 251 2.09 7.41 -14.88
N PRO A 252 2.10 7.77 -13.58
CA PRO A 252 3.17 8.54 -13.01
C PRO A 252 4.42 7.67 -12.80
N ARG A 253 5.60 8.23 -13.05
CA ARG A 253 6.90 7.58 -12.85
C ARG A 253 7.88 8.55 -12.21
N ASN A 254 8.39 8.21 -11.04
CA ASN A 254 9.46 8.95 -10.40
C ASN A 254 10.78 8.20 -10.56
N LEU A 255 11.82 8.88 -11.04
CA LEU A 255 13.13 8.27 -11.25
C LEU A 255 14.22 9.12 -10.56
N PRO A 256 15.22 8.49 -9.93
CA PRO A 256 16.35 9.22 -9.36
C PRO A 256 17.27 9.77 -10.47
N ALA A 257 18.13 10.73 -10.11
CA ALA A 257 19.16 11.23 -11.02
C ALA A 257 20.08 10.09 -11.49
N GLY A 258 20.45 10.12 -12.77
CA GLY A 258 21.26 9.11 -13.45
C GLY A 258 20.49 7.89 -13.98
N ALA A 259 19.20 7.73 -13.65
CA ALA A 259 18.41 6.60 -14.14
C ALA A 259 18.17 6.67 -15.65
N VAL A 260 18.36 5.55 -16.35
CA VAL A 260 18.04 5.43 -17.79
C VAL A 260 16.53 5.23 -17.95
N ILE A 261 15.90 6.06 -18.78
CA ILE A 261 14.45 6.08 -19.02
C ILE A 261 14.07 5.20 -20.21
N CYS A 262 14.82 5.29 -21.30
CA CYS A 262 14.74 4.39 -22.45
C CYS A 262 16.10 4.35 -23.15
N ARG A 263 16.43 3.25 -23.83
CA ARG A 263 17.68 3.13 -24.60
C ARG A 263 17.42 3.21 -26.10
N SER A 264 18.40 3.75 -26.82
CA SER A 264 18.40 3.72 -28.29
C SER A 264 18.34 2.27 -28.79
N GLY A 265 17.56 2.03 -29.85
CA GLY A 265 17.35 0.71 -30.45
C GLY A 265 16.30 -0.16 -29.77
N GLU A 266 15.80 0.19 -28.58
CA GLU A 266 14.68 -0.53 -27.95
C GLU A 266 13.36 -0.22 -28.65
N THR A 267 12.39 -1.14 -28.59
CA THR A 267 11.04 -0.88 -29.09
C THR A 267 10.38 0.25 -28.29
N GLY A 268 9.85 1.27 -28.97
CA GLY A 268 9.14 2.37 -28.31
C GLY A 268 7.65 2.09 -28.18
N ASP A 269 7.22 1.58 -27.03
CA ASP A 269 5.80 1.24 -26.75
C ASP A 269 5.01 2.36 -26.03
N ARG A 270 5.67 3.46 -25.70
CA ARG A 270 5.11 4.58 -24.92
C ARG A 270 5.83 5.90 -25.17
N MET A 271 5.23 7.02 -24.79
CA MET A 271 5.89 8.33 -24.71
C MET A 271 5.85 8.86 -23.28
N PHE A 272 6.63 9.90 -23.01
CA PHE A 272 6.78 10.48 -21.68
C PHE A 272 6.58 11.99 -21.70
N PHE A 273 5.96 12.52 -20.66
CA PHE A 273 5.83 13.95 -20.36
C PHE A 273 6.64 14.27 -19.10
N VAL A 274 7.50 15.28 -19.16
CA VAL A 274 8.31 15.74 -18.04
C VAL A 274 7.49 16.71 -17.23
N VAL A 275 7.24 16.38 -15.96
CA VAL A 275 6.47 17.25 -15.05
C VAL A 275 7.39 18.00 -14.12
N GLU A 276 8.40 17.34 -13.59
CA GLU A 276 9.40 17.92 -12.70
C GLU A 276 10.79 17.35 -12.99
N GLY A 277 11.82 18.16 -12.81
CA GLY A 277 13.22 17.80 -13.06
C GLY A 277 13.63 17.97 -14.52
N ARG A 278 14.80 17.42 -14.88
CA ARG A 278 15.36 17.46 -16.23
C ARG A 278 15.82 16.09 -16.68
N VAL A 279 15.59 15.81 -17.96
CA VAL A 279 16.11 14.62 -18.65
C VAL A 279 17.12 15.04 -19.71
N SER A 280 18.12 14.20 -19.94
CA SER A 280 19.14 14.39 -20.97
C SER A 280 18.94 13.35 -22.07
N VAL A 281 18.83 13.82 -23.31
CA VAL A 281 18.75 12.97 -24.50
C VAL A 281 20.17 12.81 -25.05
N VAL A 282 20.67 11.56 -25.03
CA VAL A 282 22.01 11.21 -25.47
C VAL A 282 22.07 11.22 -27.00
N MET A 283 22.67 12.28 -27.54
CA MET A 283 22.95 12.51 -28.97
C MET A 283 24.32 13.22 -29.10
N PRO A 284 24.92 13.32 -30.29
CA PRO A 284 26.19 14.03 -30.50
C PRO A 284 26.19 15.46 -29.91
N ASN A 285 25.04 16.13 -29.99
CA ASN A 285 24.73 17.34 -29.23
C ASN A 285 23.63 17.01 -28.21
N PRO A 286 23.97 16.84 -26.91
CA PRO A 286 22.99 16.50 -25.89
C PRO A 286 21.91 17.58 -25.77
N VAL A 287 20.65 17.15 -25.73
CA VAL A 287 19.50 18.04 -25.53
C VAL A 287 18.91 17.77 -24.15
N GLU A 288 18.82 18.80 -23.31
CA GLU A 288 18.11 18.73 -22.04
C GLU A 288 16.64 19.13 -22.22
N LEU A 289 15.74 18.33 -21.65
CA LEU A 289 14.30 18.61 -21.62
C LEU A 289 13.87 18.83 -20.16
N GLY A 290 13.22 19.96 -19.90
CA GLY A 290 12.70 20.35 -18.59
C GLY A 290 11.19 20.16 -18.44
N PRO A 291 10.59 20.69 -17.36
CA PRO A 291 9.15 20.62 -17.10
C PRO A 291 8.30 21.13 -18.27
N GLY A 292 7.22 20.42 -18.58
CA GLY A 292 6.31 20.70 -19.69
C GLY A 292 6.74 20.10 -21.03
N ALA A 293 7.97 19.62 -21.16
CA ALA A 293 8.45 18.93 -22.36
C ALA A 293 7.95 17.48 -22.43
N PHE A 294 7.98 16.88 -23.61
CA PHE A 294 7.68 15.46 -23.83
C PHE A 294 8.67 14.82 -24.79
N PHE A 295 8.79 13.49 -24.77
CA PHE A 295 9.65 12.73 -25.67
C PHE A 295 9.14 11.30 -25.90
N GLY A 296 9.61 10.67 -26.97
CA GLY A 296 9.27 9.29 -27.33
C GLY A 296 8.10 9.17 -28.30
N GLU A 297 7.47 10.28 -28.67
CA GLU A 297 6.42 10.38 -29.70
C GLU A 297 6.89 9.88 -31.07
N MET A 298 8.17 10.06 -31.40
CA MET A 298 8.74 9.67 -32.68
C MET A 298 8.56 8.16 -32.91
N ALA A 299 8.93 7.34 -31.93
CA ALA A 299 8.79 5.88 -32.02
C ALA A 299 7.32 5.44 -32.10
N LEU A 300 6.41 6.17 -31.46
CA LEU A 300 4.98 5.88 -31.52
C LEU A 300 4.36 6.19 -32.89
N ILE A 301 4.82 7.25 -33.55
CA ILE A 301 4.30 7.70 -34.85
C ILE A 301 4.94 6.92 -36.01
N SER A 302 6.26 6.73 -35.97
CA SER A 302 6.98 6.05 -37.05
C SER A 302 6.92 4.53 -36.95
N GLY A 303 6.64 3.98 -35.76
CA GLY A 303 6.77 2.55 -35.49
C GLY A 303 8.21 2.06 -35.44
N GLU A 304 9.20 2.96 -35.53
CA GLU A 304 10.62 2.63 -35.46
C GLU A 304 11.09 2.48 -34.00
N PRO A 305 12.22 1.81 -33.75
CA PRO A 305 12.85 1.78 -32.44
C PRO A 305 13.19 3.17 -31.89
N ARG A 306 13.48 3.24 -30.60
CA ARG A 306 13.94 4.47 -29.92
C ARG A 306 15.17 5.02 -30.63
N MET A 307 15.09 6.28 -31.03
CA MET A 307 16.16 6.96 -31.78
C MET A 307 17.33 7.41 -30.88
N ALA A 308 17.09 7.56 -29.58
CA ALA A 308 18.09 8.03 -28.63
C ALA A 308 17.90 7.39 -27.25
N THR A 309 19.00 7.27 -26.51
CA THR A 309 18.95 6.93 -25.09
C THR A 309 18.60 8.18 -24.30
N VAL A 310 17.63 8.09 -23.39
CA VAL A 310 17.23 9.21 -22.54
C VAL A 310 17.48 8.83 -21.09
N SER A 311 18.14 9.71 -20.33
CA SER A 311 18.44 9.50 -18.91
C SER A 311 18.00 10.69 -18.07
N ALA A 312 17.75 10.45 -16.79
CA ALA A 312 17.39 11.48 -15.83
C ALA A 312 18.64 12.28 -15.43
N ALA A 313 18.69 13.58 -15.76
CA ALA A 313 19.80 14.46 -15.34
C ALA A 313 19.66 14.84 -13.85
N THR A 314 18.43 15.04 -13.39
CA THR A 314 18.08 15.23 -11.98
C THR A 314 17.15 14.12 -11.49
N ALA A 315 16.69 14.16 -10.24
CA ALA A 315 15.47 13.43 -9.90
C ALA A 315 14.32 13.97 -10.77
N VAL A 316 13.54 13.08 -11.38
CA VAL A 316 12.48 13.45 -12.33
C VAL A 316 11.15 12.82 -11.96
N SER A 317 10.08 13.57 -12.20
CA SER A 317 8.71 13.07 -12.22
C SER A 317 8.17 13.14 -13.64
N LEU A 318 7.82 11.98 -14.18
CA LEU A 318 7.35 11.78 -15.54
C LEU A 318 5.91 11.25 -15.52
N LEU A 319 5.15 11.54 -16.58
CA LEU A 319 3.94 10.79 -16.92
C LEU A 319 4.23 9.97 -18.16
N SER A 320 3.89 8.68 -18.17
CA SER A 320 3.99 7.83 -19.36
C SER A 320 2.62 7.54 -19.96
N LEU A 321 2.53 7.59 -21.30
CA LEU A 321 1.34 7.25 -22.08
C LEU A 321 1.69 6.16 -23.09
N HIS A 322 0.94 5.07 -23.11
CA HIS A 322 1.18 3.94 -24.01
C HIS A 322 0.71 4.22 -25.44
N ALA A 323 1.24 3.48 -26.41
CA ALA A 323 0.91 3.62 -27.83
C ALA A 323 -0.60 3.56 -28.12
N ALA A 324 -1.32 2.61 -27.49
CA ALA A 324 -2.76 2.44 -27.69
C ALA A 324 -3.55 3.69 -27.20
N ASP A 325 -3.20 4.20 -26.02
CA ASP A 325 -3.84 5.39 -25.45
C ASP A 325 -3.47 6.66 -26.21
N PHE A 326 -2.23 6.72 -26.74
CA PHE A 326 -1.78 7.81 -27.60
C PHE A 326 -2.56 7.85 -28.93
N GLN A 327 -2.80 6.70 -29.55
CA GLN A 327 -3.63 6.62 -30.76
C GLN A 327 -5.06 7.08 -30.49
N MET A 328 -5.64 6.69 -29.35
CA MET A 328 -6.97 7.14 -28.91
C MET A 328 -7.00 8.66 -28.67
N LEU A 329 -5.93 9.23 -28.10
CA LEU A 329 -5.80 10.68 -27.96
C LEU A 329 -5.78 11.37 -29.33
N CYS A 330 -4.98 10.87 -30.27
CA CYS A 330 -4.87 11.45 -31.60
C CYS A 330 -6.19 11.39 -32.38
N SER A 331 -6.98 10.32 -32.22
CA SER A 331 -8.31 10.24 -32.85
C SER A 331 -9.33 11.17 -32.19
N SER A 332 -9.23 11.39 -30.89
CA SER A 332 -10.17 12.21 -30.11
C SER A 332 -9.88 13.71 -30.17
N SER A 333 -8.62 14.11 -30.44
CA SER A 333 -8.21 15.52 -30.55
C SER A 333 -7.24 15.73 -31.73
N PRO A 334 -7.76 16.09 -32.92
CA PRO A 334 -6.94 16.36 -34.10
C PRO A 334 -5.93 17.50 -33.90
N GLU A 335 -6.26 18.51 -33.08
CA GLU A 335 -5.36 19.64 -32.81
C GLU A 335 -4.07 19.19 -32.09
N ILE A 336 -4.20 18.26 -31.14
CA ILE A 336 -3.05 17.73 -30.39
C ILE A 336 -2.23 16.78 -31.25
N ALA A 337 -2.90 15.93 -32.04
CA ALA A 337 -2.23 15.08 -33.00
C ALA A 337 -1.32 15.92 -33.93
N GLU A 338 -1.81 17.08 -34.38
CA GLU A 338 -1.05 17.97 -35.25
C GLU A 338 0.15 18.62 -34.54
N ILE A 339 -0.01 19.09 -33.30
CA ILE A 339 1.11 19.62 -32.51
C ILE A 339 2.21 18.56 -32.35
N ILE A 340 1.83 17.35 -31.95
CA ILE A 340 2.80 16.27 -31.71
C ILE A 340 3.46 15.83 -33.02
N ARG A 341 2.70 15.75 -34.12
CA ARG A 341 3.23 15.43 -35.45
C ARG A 341 4.23 16.50 -35.92
N LYS A 342 3.91 17.78 -35.74
CA LYS A 342 4.83 18.88 -36.08
C LYS A 342 6.12 18.80 -35.27
N THR A 343 6.02 18.59 -33.95
CA THR A 343 7.20 18.42 -33.09
C THR A 343 8.02 17.18 -33.48
N ALA A 344 7.38 16.08 -33.86
CA ALA A 344 8.08 14.88 -34.33
C ALA A 344 8.86 15.15 -35.63
N LEU A 345 8.33 15.96 -36.55
CA LEU A 345 9.01 16.37 -37.78
C LEU A 345 10.20 17.31 -37.49
N GLU A 346 10.02 18.31 -36.62
CA GLU A 346 11.09 19.22 -36.19
C GLU A 346 12.26 18.44 -35.56
N ARG A 347 11.95 17.45 -34.71
CA ARG A 347 12.96 16.61 -34.04
C ARG A 347 13.62 15.60 -34.97
N ARG A 348 12.90 15.08 -35.97
CA ARG A 348 13.52 14.28 -37.05
C ARG A 348 14.51 15.12 -37.86
N GLY A 349 14.18 16.37 -38.17
CA GLY A 349 15.08 17.27 -38.89
C GLY A 349 16.33 17.68 -38.08
N ALA A 350 16.22 17.67 -36.74
CA ALA A 350 17.33 17.94 -35.82
C ALA A 350 18.13 16.67 -35.45
N ALA A 351 17.63 15.48 -35.78
CA ALA A 351 18.36 14.24 -35.59
C ALA A 351 19.42 14.11 -36.70
N PRO A 352 20.68 13.73 -36.38
CA PRO A 352 21.68 13.51 -37.41
C PRO A 352 21.19 12.41 -38.36
N THR A 353 21.18 12.70 -39.66
CA THR A 353 21.12 11.65 -40.70
C THR A 353 22.30 10.71 -40.47
N ALA A 354 21.98 9.42 -40.32
CA ALA A 354 22.96 8.36 -40.07
C ALA A 354 24.07 8.32 -41.11
#